data_AF-A0A0Q5BZK7-F1
#
_entry.id   AF-A0A0Q5BZK7-F1
#
_cell.length_a   1.000
_cell.length_b   1.000
_cell.length_c   1.000
_cell.angle_alpha   90.00
_cell.angle_beta   90.00
_cell.angle_gamma   90.00
#
_symmetry.space_group_name_H-M   'P 1'
#
loop_
_entity.id
_entity.type
_entity.pdbx_description
1 polymer ?
#
loop_
_entity_poly.entity_id
_entity_poly.type
_entity_poly.pdbx_seq_one_letter_code
_entity_poly.pdbx_strand_id
1 'polypeptide(L)' 'MRLWLREEERRPSPPPYPSDDARALLVGCLVWVAALIGVLVAASVGVDVPPLVLSTVVIGVVLGTIGLFYSRNRR' A
#
# COMPACT_ATOMS: atom_id res chain seq x y z
N MET A 1 -21.95 -3.75 -36.40
CA MET A 1 -21.66 -2.99 -35.16
C MET A 1 -20.87 -1.74 -35.54
N ARG A 2 -21.25 -0.55 -35.06
CA ARG A 2 -20.44 0.67 -35.26
C ARG A 2 -19.24 0.58 -34.33
N LEU A 3 -18.04 0.39 -34.90
CA LEU A 3 -16.78 0.23 -34.15
C LEU A 3 -16.13 1.57 -33.75
N TRP A 4 -16.72 2.70 -34.16
CA TRP A 4 -16.21 4.04 -33.89
C TRP A 4 -17.40 4.98 -33.63
N LEU A 5 -17.36 5.69 -32.50
CA LEU A 5 -18.32 6.73 -32.11
C LEU A 5 -17.57 8.05 -31.98
N ARG A 6 -18.19 9.13 -32.45
CA ARG A 6 -17.64 10.48 -32.26
C ARG A 6 -17.68 10.83 -30.76
N GLU A 7 -16.75 11.68 -30.32
CA GLU A 7 -16.62 12.07 -28.91
C GLU A 7 -17.93 12.64 -28.35
N GLU A 8 -18.72 13.32 -29.18
CA GLU A 8 -20.03 13.90 -28.89
C GLU A 8 -21.12 12.85 -28.58
N GLU A 9 -20.98 11.65 -29.14
CA GLU A 9 -21.91 10.54 -28.96
C GLU A 9 -21.51 9.64 -27.78
N ARG A 10 -20.35 9.90 -27.14
CA ARG A 10 -19.92 9.15 -25.96
C ARG A 10 -20.80 9.49 -24.77
N ARG A 11 -21.24 8.45 -24.06
CA ARG A 11 -21.87 8.63 -22.75
C ARG A 11 -20.88 9.37 -21.83
N PRO A 12 -21.38 10.29 -20.98
CA PRO A 12 -20.56 10.92 -19.96
C PRO A 12 -19.81 9.85 -19.14
N SER A 13 -18.55 10.11 -18.83
CA SER A 13 -17.77 9.23 -17.96
C SER A 13 -18.52 9.06 -16.63
N PRO A 14 -18.62 7.83 -16.10
CA PRO A 14 -19.24 7.62 -14.80
C PRO A 14 -18.48 8.42 -13.73
N PRO A 15 -19.17 8.89 -12.69
CA PRO A 15 -18.51 9.53 -11.57
C PRO A 15 -17.51 8.57 -10.91
N PRO A 16 -16.43 9.08 -10.30
CA PRO A 16 -15.46 8.24 -9.58
C PRO A 16 -16.16 7.35 -8.55
N TYR A 17 -15.82 6.07 -8.54
CA TYR A 17 -16.33 5.16 -7.53
C TYR A 17 -15.66 5.46 -6.18
N PRO A 18 -16.40 5.53 -5.07
CA PRO A 18 -15.79 5.77 -3.77
C PRO A 18 -14.89 4.60 -3.36
N SER A 19 -13.57 4.83 -3.31
CA SER A 19 -12.58 3.87 -2.79
C SER A 19 -12.08 4.29 -1.41
N ASP A 20 -11.80 3.30 -0.55
CA ASP A 20 -11.16 3.52 0.75
C ASP A 20 -9.68 3.11 0.71
N ASP A 21 -8.88 3.97 0.09
CA ASP A 21 -7.43 3.78 -0.04
C ASP A 21 -6.74 3.74 1.33
N ALA A 22 -7.29 4.43 2.33
CA ALA A 22 -6.74 4.48 3.68
C ALA A 22 -6.82 3.10 4.36
N ARG A 23 -7.89 2.33 4.14
CA ARG A 23 -7.99 0.94 4.62
C ARG A 23 -6.95 0.04 3.97
N ALA A 24 -6.76 0.14 2.66
CA ALA A 24 -5.77 -0.67 1.95
C ALA A 24 -4.34 -0.41 2.48
N LEU A 25 -4.00 0.87 2.70
CA LEU A 25 -2.72 1.28 3.27
C LEU A 25 -2.54 0.84 4.71
N LEU A 26 -3.60 0.90 5.52
CA LEU A 26 -3.60 0.38 6.89
C LEU A 26 -3.26 -1.11 6.93
N VAL A 27 -3.94 -1.92 6.12
CA VAL A 27 -3.70 -3.37 6.07
C VAL A 27 -2.26 -3.66 5.63
N GLY A 28 -1.78 -3.01 4.58
CA GLY A 28 -0.38 -3.14 4.15
C GLY A 28 0.62 -2.74 5.24
N CYS A 29 0.35 -1.66 5.96
CA CYS A 29 1.19 -1.22 7.08
C CYS A 29 1.20 -2.24 8.23
N LEU A 30 0.06 -2.85 8.56
CA LEU A 30 -0.03 -3.89 9.58
C LEU A 30 0.79 -5.14 9.19
N VAL A 31 0.75 -5.54 7.92
CA VAL A 31 1.55 -6.65 7.40
C VAL A 31 3.05 -6.36 7.54
N TRP A 32 3.50 -5.14 7.20
CA TRP A 32 4.90 -4.75 7.37
C TRP A 32 5.33 -4.70 8.85
N VAL A 33 4.46 -4.23 9.74
CA VAL A 33 4.73 -4.26 11.19
C VAL A 33 4.84 -5.69 11.70
N ALA A 34 3.96 -6.60 11.27
CA ALA A 34 4.05 -8.01 11.62
C ALA A 34 5.34 -8.66 11.10
N ALA A 35 5.77 -8.32 9.88
CA ALA A 35 7.04 -8.77 9.33
C ALA A 35 8.24 -8.24 10.15
N LEU A 36 8.21 -6.98 10.60
CA LEU A 36 9.24 -6.40 11.44
C LEU A 36 9.33 -7.14 12.78
N ILE A 37 8.20 -7.42 13.41
CA ILE A 37 8.16 -8.22 14.64
C ILE A 37 8.79 -9.59 14.40
N GLY A 38 8.44 -10.27 13.31
CA GLY A 38 9.03 -11.56 12.96
C GLY A 38 10.56 -11.51 12.80
N VAL A 39 11.07 -10.47 12.12
CA VAL A 39 12.51 -10.25 11.96
C VAL A 39 13.20 -10.01 13.31
N LEU A 40 12.61 -9.19 14.18
CA LEU A 40 13.16 -8.91 15.51
C LEU A 40 13.17 -10.16 16.40
N VAL A 41 12.11 -10.97 16.34
CA VAL A 41 12.04 -12.25 17.05
C VAL A 41 13.13 -13.20 16.53
N ALA A 42 13.28 -13.36 15.21
CA ALA A 42 14.32 -14.20 14.61
C ALA A 42 15.73 -13.78 15.06
N ALA A 43 16.03 -12.48 15.00
CA ALA A 43 17.29 -11.94 15.48
C ALA A 43 17.51 -12.20 16.98
N SER A 44 16.45 -12.10 17.80
CA SER A 44 16.54 -12.33 19.25
C SER A 44 16.85 -13.78 19.64
N VAL A 45 16.50 -14.75 18.79
CA VAL A 45 16.79 -16.18 19.01
C VAL A 45 18.07 -16.63 18.27
N GLY A 46 18.86 -15.69 17.76
CA GLY A 46 20.18 -15.95 17.16
C GLY A 46 20.15 -16.34 15.68
N VAL A 47 19.04 -16.12 14.97
CA VAL A 47 19.00 -16.29 13.51
C VAL A 47 19.78 -15.15 12.86
N ASP A 48 20.68 -15.50 11.94
CA ASP A 48 21.34 -14.51 11.09
C ASP A 48 20.33 -13.92 10.10
N VAL A 49 19.94 -12.67 10.32
CA VAL A 49 19.02 -11.94 9.45
C VAL A 49 19.84 -11.13 8.46
N PRO A 50 19.72 -11.40 7.14
CA PRO A 50 20.44 -10.63 6.14
C PRO A 50 20.07 -9.14 6.23
N PRO A 51 21.05 -8.20 6.11
CA PRO A 51 20.79 -6.76 6.13
C PRO A 51 19.75 -6.32 5.09
N LEU A 52 19.67 -7.02 3.96
CA LEU A 52 18.67 -6.79 2.91
C LEU A 52 17.23 -7.04 3.40
N VAL A 53 17.02 -8.09 4.21
CA VAL A 53 15.69 -8.43 4.75
C VAL A 53 15.25 -7.36 5.74
N LEU A 54 16.12 -7.01 6.69
CA LEU A 54 15.82 -5.98 7.68
C LEU A 54 15.54 -4.62 7.02
N SER A 55 16.40 -4.19 6.09
CA SER A 55 16.23 -2.91 5.39
C SER A 55 14.95 -2.87 4.55
N THR A 56 14.60 -3.94 3.85
CA THR A 56 13.34 -4.04 3.09
C THR A 56 12.12 -3.88 3.99
N VAL A 57 12.11 -4.57 5.12
CA VAL A 57 10.98 -4.50 6.08
C VAL A 57 10.85 -3.11 6.70
N VAL A 58 11.97 -2.50 7.11
CA VAL A 58 11.99 -1.13 7.64
C VAL A 58 11.48 -0.13 6.60
N ILE A 59 11.95 -0.22 5.36
CA ILE A 59 11.50 0.65 4.26
C ILE A 59 9.99 0.44 4.01
N GLY A 60 9.50 -0.80 4.02
CA GLY A 60 8.09 -1.10 3.88
C GLY A 60 7.22 -0.45 4.97
N VAL A 61 7.65 -0.49 6.23
CA VAL A 61 6.96 0.22 7.34
C VAL A 61 6.97 1.73 7.13
N VAL A 62 8.12 2.30 6.75
CA VAL A 62 8.25 3.75 6.52
C VAL A 62 7.36 4.21 5.37
N LEU A 63 7.39 3.53 4.22
CA LEU A 63 6.54 3.87 3.08
C LEU A 63 5.05 3.68 3.39
N GLY A 64 4.68 2.61 4.10
CA GLY A 64 3.32 2.36 4.52
C GLY A 64 2.76 3.44 5.46
N THR A 65 3.56 3.87 6.45
CA THR A 65 3.18 4.94 7.39
C THR A 65 3.06 6.30 6.71
N ILE A 66 4.01 6.65 5.82
CA ILE A 66 3.94 7.89 5.02
C ILE A 66 2.68 7.88 4.13
N GLY A 67 2.43 6.78 3.41
CA GLY A 67 1.26 6.64 2.55
C GLY A 67 -0.04 6.77 3.34
N LEU A 68 -0.13 6.11 4.50
CA LEU A 68 -1.31 6.18 5.36
C LEU A 68 -1.55 7.60 5.91
N PHE A 69 -0.50 8.27 6.39
CA PHE A 69 -0.58 9.64 6.86
C PHE A 69 -1.08 10.57 5.75
N TYR A 70 -0.50 10.44 4.55
CA TYR A 70 -0.89 11.22 3.39
C TYR A 70 -2.35 10.99 2.98
N SER A 71 -2.78 9.72 2.91
CA SER A 71 -4.15 9.34 2.55
C SER A 71 -5.18 9.89 3.54
N ARG A 72 -4.84 9.93 4.84
CA ARG A 72 -5.72 10.49 5.87
C ARG A 72 -5.77 12.02 5.87
N ASN A 73 -4.67 12.70 5.54
CA ASN A 73 -4.59 14.17 5.59
C ASN A 73 -4.99 14.87 4.28
N ARG A 74 -5.08 14.14 3.16
CA ARG A 74 -5.48 14.69 1.85
C ARG A 74 -6.98 14.53 1.55
N ARG A 75 -7.71 13.77 2.38
CA ARG A 75 -9.18 13.73 2.36
C ARG A 75 -9.76 14.92 3.09
#